data_AF-A0A8J6LQG2-F1
#
_entry.id   AF-A0A8J6LQG2-F1
#
_cell.length_a   1.000
_cell.length_b   1.000
_cell.length_c   1.000
_cell.angle_alpha   90.00
_cell.angle_beta   90.00
_cell.angle_gamma   90.00
#
_symmetry.space_group_name_H-M   'P 1'
#
loop_
_entity.id
_entity.type
_entity.pdbx_description
1 polymer ?
#
loop_
_entity_poly.entity_id
_entity_poly.type
_entity_poly.pdbx_seq_one_letter_code
_entity_poly.pdbx_strand_id
1 'polypeptide(L)'
;MTGQSVGVTLREQEATVPAPSLTVTRTAPPSSTRRRRTSLALAMGFTVAAAAAAFTVLGSIGALSGSSIPGLPDPGAFVNSALPATRVLLDVLGTLTVGYCLAAAFLLPGVDRTVGAAGYRLLRRAGWLALAWAVTAFTLSVFTVANFLGRPVGALSPEMVWSFLTTVALGRAYGLQVLLALVLFAGCRFALSRTLAAVLAILALITALPPAFTGHAAGAGNHQIAVTSMALHVAGAVLWLGGLAAVWAVRNAPGVAGGPPVLVTAAGRYS
;
A
#
# COMPACT_ATOMS: atom_id res chain seq x y z
N MET A 1 -50.88 9.86 -89.14
CA MET A 1 -51.90 8.99 -88.53
C MET A 1 -51.18 7.99 -87.66
N THR A 2 -51.37 7.83 -86.36
CA THR A 2 -52.06 8.63 -85.33
C THR A 2 -51.68 7.94 -84.03
N GLY A 3 -51.09 8.66 -83.09
CA GLY A 3 -50.85 8.15 -81.74
C GLY A 3 -52.18 7.94 -81.04
N GLN A 4 -52.32 6.81 -80.34
CA GLN A 4 -53.50 6.51 -79.53
C GLN A 4 -53.09 6.57 -78.06
N SER A 5 -53.51 7.64 -77.40
CA SER A 5 -53.47 7.81 -75.96
C SER A 5 -54.63 7.05 -75.32
N VAL A 6 -54.34 6.14 -74.40
CA VAL A 6 -55.31 5.62 -73.43
C VAL A 6 -54.70 5.83 -72.05
N GLY A 7 -55.22 6.81 -71.33
CA GLY A 7 -54.92 7.04 -69.91
C GLY A 7 -55.79 6.15 -69.04
N VAL A 8 -55.16 5.40 -68.14
CA VAL A 8 -55.80 4.67 -67.05
C VAL A 8 -54.88 4.71 -65.83
N THR A 9 -55.32 5.49 -64.83
CA THR A 9 -55.22 5.33 -63.35
C THR A 9 -53.83 5.04 -62.72
N LEU A 10 -53.42 5.65 -61.61
CA LEU A 10 -53.94 5.41 -60.27
C LEU A 10 -53.36 6.44 -59.28
N ARG A 11 -54.27 7.17 -58.62
CA ARG A 11 -54.36 7.45 -57.18
C ARG A 11 -53.03 7.53 -56.38
N GLU A 12 -52.72 8.74 -55.93
CA GLU A 12 -51.78 9.01 -54.84
C GLU A 12 -52.10 8.12 -53.62
N GLN A 13 -51.20 7.20 -53.29
CA GLN A 13 -51.13 6.58 -51.97
C GLN A 13 -49.96 7.21 -51.21
N GLU A 14 -50.24 8.32 -50.55
CA GLU A 14 -49.37 8.86 -49.51
C GLU A 14 -49.54 7.99 -48.26
N ALA A 15 -48.84 6.86 -48.22
CA ALA A 15 -48.71 6.06 -47.02
C ALA A 15 -47.74 6.77 -46.06
N THR A 16 -48.28 7.58 -45.14
CA THR A 16 -47.52 8.14 -44.02
C THR A 16 -47.07 6.98 -43.12
N VAL A 17 -45.84 6.52 -43.30
CA VAL A 17 -45.21 5.52 -42.42
C VAL A 17 -44.94 6.19 -41.07
N PRO A 18 -45.55 5.74 -39.95
CA PRO A 18 -45.23 6.31 -38.65
C PRO A 18 -43.80 5.93 -38.25
N ALA A 19 -42.98 6.92 -37.92
CA ALA A 19 -41.62 6.70 -37.45
C ALA A 19 -41.63 5.85 -36.16
N PRO A 20 -40.73 4.85 -36.02
CA PRO A 20 -40.65 4.05 -34.81
C PRO A 20 -40.22 4.94 -33.65
N SER A 21 -41.09 5.08 -32.65
CA SER A 21 -40.75 5.72 -31.38
C SER A 21 -39.73 4.85 -30.64
N LEU A 22 -38.45 5.19 -30.81
CA LEU A 22 -37.36 4.61 -30.01
C LEU A 22 -37.52 5.06 -28.57
N THR A 23 -38.25 4.28 -27.78
CA THR A 23 -38.22 4.39 -26.31
C THR A 23 -36.82 4.00 -25.87
N VAL A 24 -35.92 4.99 -25.77
CA VAL A 24 -34.63 4.84 -25.12
C VAL A 24 -34.91 4.65 -23.63
N THR A 25 -35.03 3.39 -23.20
CA THR A 25 -35.03 3.03 -21.79
C THR A 25 -33.67 3.41 -21.23
N ARG A 26 -33.56 4.64 -20.71
CA ARG A 26 -32.37 5.11 -19.99
C ARG A 26 -32.31 4.34 -18.68
N THR A 27 -31.64 3.19 -18.70
CA THR A 27 -31.35 2.45 -17.47
C THR A 27 -30.52 3.35 -16.57
N ALA A 28 -31.03 3.65 -15.38
CA ALA A 28 -30.28 4.40 -14.38
C ALA A 28 -28.97 3.65 -14.10
N PRO A 29 -27.82 4.33 -14.04
CA PRO A 29 -26.56 3.65 -13.77
C PRO A 29 -26.64 2.97 -12.40
N PRO A 30 -26.17 1.71 -12.26
CA PRO A 30 -26.24 1.02 -10.98
C PRO A 30 -25.50 1.83 -9.91
N SER A 31 -26.05 1.86 -8.69
CA SER A 31 -25.55 2.52 -7.47
C SER A 31 -24.25 1.88 -6.93
N SER A 32 -23.30 1.64 -7.81
CA SER A 32 -22.01 0.97 -7.57
C SER A 32 -21.05 1.80 -6.73
N THR A 33 -21.26 3.13 -6.65
CA THR A 33 -20.41 4.06 -5.90
C THR A 33 -20.53 3.91 -4.38
N ARG A 34 -21.72 3.58 -3.86
CA ARG A 34 -21.95 3.44 -2.40
C ARG A 34 -21.44 2.11 -1.85
N ARG A 35 -21.67 1.01 -2.57
CA ARG A 35 -21.19 -0.34 -2.22
C ARG A 35 -19.66 -0.50 -2.39
N ARG A 36 -19.05 0.31 -3.25
CA ARG A 36 -17.59 0.43 -3.44
C ARG A 36 -16.87 1.14 -2.30
N ARG A 37 -17.50 2.13 -1.64
CA ARG A 37 -16.90 2.87 -0.51
C ARG A 37 -16.83 2.03 0.76
N THR A 38 -17.83 1.16 0.99
CA THR A 38 -17.86 0.27 2.16
C THR A 38 -16.88 -0.91 2.04
N SER A 39 -16.63 -1.44 0.84
CA SER A 39 -15.60 -2.47 0.62
C SER A 39 -14.17 -1.93 0.68
N LEU A 40 -13.99 -0.63 0.38
CA LEU A 40 -12.73 0.11 0.53
C LEU A 40 -12.34 0.37 2.00
N ALA A 41 -13.30 0.36 2.93
CA ALA A 41 -13.02 0.54 4.36
C ALA A 41 -12.58 -0.74 5.06
N LEU A 42 -12.83 -1.94 4.50
CA LEU A 42 -12.78 -3.19 5.25
C LEU A 42 -11.41 -3.92 5.28
N ALA A 43 -10.50 -3.72 4.31
CA ALA A 43 -9.20 -4.46 4.27
C ALA A 43 -7.94 -3.61 4.50
N MET A 44 -7.92 -2.34 4.03
CA MET A 44 -7.10 -1.33 4.72
C MET A 44 -7.58 -1.22 6.16
N GLY A 45 -8.91 -1.32 6.36
CA GLY A 45 -9.52 -1.62 7.64
C GLY A 45 -8.94 -2.85 8.31
N PHE A 46 -8.73 -3.99 7.65
CA PHE A 46 -8.19 -5.20 8.31
C PHE A 46 -6.73 -5.05 8.77
N THR A 47 -5.83 -4.50 7.95
CA THR A 47 -4.43 -4.26 8.37
C THR A 47 -4.34 -3.17 9.42
N VAL A 48 -5.09 -2.07 9.24
CA VAL A 48 -5.19 -0.99 10.24
C VAL A 48 -5.96 -1.45 11.49
N ALA A 49 -6.93 -2.35 11.40
CA ALA A 49 -7.70 -2.88 12.52
C ALA A 49 -6.96 -4.00 13.23
N ALA A 50 -6.14 -4.81 12.55
CA ALA A 50 -5.23 -5.73 13.20
C ALA A 50 -4.17 -4.95 13.99
N ALA A 51 -3.64 -3.86 13.39
CA ALA A 51 -2.74 -2.93 14.07
C ALA A 51 -3.43 -2.21 15.24
N ALA A 52 -4.65 -1.72 15.06
CA ALA A 52 -5.42 -1.07 16.12
C ALA A 52 -5.82 -2.07 17.22
N ALA A 53 -6.20 -3.30 16.86
CA ALA A 53 -6.49 -4.37 17.80
C ALA A 53 -5.26 -4.72 18.61
N ALA A 54 -4.11 -4.91 17.96
CA ALA A 54 -2.83 -5.11 18.65
C ALA A 54 -2.52 -3.95 19.60
N PHE A 55 -2.72 -2.71 19.18
CA PHE A 55 -2.53 -1.52 20.02
C PHE A 55 -3.50 -1.49 21.22
N THR A 56 -4.79 -1.79 21.01
CA THR A 56 -5.78 -1.88 22.11
C THR A 56 -5.48 -3.01 23.07
N VAL A 57 -5.01 -4.16 22.58
CA VAL A 57 -4.57 -5.29 23.41
C VAL A 57 -3.36 -4.87 24.24
N LEU A 58 -2.36 -4.22 23.62
CA LEU A 58 -1.20 -3.66 24.30
C LEU A 58 -1.60 -2.65 25.39
N GLY A 59 -2.63 -1.84 25.12
CA GLY A 59 -3.19 -0.90 26.09
C GLY A 59 -3.87 -1.59 27.26
N SER A 60 -4.67 -2.62 26.97
CA SER A 60 -5.44 -3.36 27.97
C SER A 60 -4.56 -4.16 28.94
N ILE A 61 -3.37 -4.60 28.51
CA ILE A 61 -2.40 -5.29 29.37
C ILE A 61 -1.44 -4.33 30.09
N GLY A 62 -1.68 -3.01 30.02
CA GLY A 62 -0.82 -2.00 30.66
C GLY A 62 0.53 -1.79 29.98
N ALA A 63 0.83 -2.50 28.88
CA ALA A 63 2.09 -2.37 28.16
C ALA A 63 2.27 -1.01 27.47
N LEU A 64 1.20 -0.22 27.27
CA LEU A 64 1.27 1.18 26.84
C LEU A 64 1.50 2.18 27.99
N SER A 65 1.33 1.74 29.23
CA SER A 65 1.31 2.63 30.40
C SER A 65 2.70 2.93 30.97
N GLY A 66 3.74 2.22 30.53
CA GLY A 66 5.10 2.40 31.03
C GLY A 66 5.22 1.98 32.49
N SER A 67 6.10 1.03 32.81
CA SER A 67 6.42 0.73 34.20
C SER A 67 7.35 1.82 34.73
N SER A 68 6.79 2.93 35.21
CA SER A 68 7.56 3.92 35.97
C SER A 68 7.95 3.28 37.30
N ILE A 69 9.16 2.74 37.37
CA ILE A 69 9.72 2.22 38.64
C ILE A 69 10.06 3.45 39.49
N PRO A 70 9.43 3.63 40.66
CA PRO A 70 9.74 4.75 41.54
C PRO A 70 11.25 4.78 41.86
N GLY A 71 11.93 5.88 41.54
CA GLY A 71 13.36 6.06 41.79
C GLY A 71 14.29 5.95 40.56
N LEU A 72 13.78 5.61 39.38
CA LEU A 72 14.55 5.65 38.12
C LEU A 72 14.12 6.83 37.22
N PRO A 73 15.04 7.42 36.42
CA PRO A 73 14.70 8.42 35.42
C PRO A 73 13.68 7.88 34.40
N ASP A 74 12.57 8.60 34.19
CA ASP A 74 11.47 8.21 33.30
C ASP A 74 11.38 9.23 32.13
N PRO A 75 11.36 8.77 30.87
CA PRO A 75 11.16 9.65 29.71
C PRO A 75 9.77 10.31 29.66
N GLY A 76 8.82 9.84 30.48
CA GLY A 76 7.47 10.35 30.64
C GLY A 76 6.43 9.52 29.88
N ALA A 77 5.18 9.58 30.36
CA ALA A 77 4.05 8.80 29.84
C ALA A 77 3.85 8.93 28.32
N PHE A 78 4.12 10.11 27.76
CA PHE A 78 4.02 10.34 26.32
C PHE A 78 4.97 9.43 25.52
N VAL A 79 6.24 9.34 25.90
CA VAL A 79 7.23 8.50 25.20
C VAL A 79 6.88 7.02 25.35
N ASN A 80 6.43 6.63 26.55
CA ASN A 80 6.05 5.25 26.87
C ASN A 80 4.87 4.77 26.00
N SER A 81 3.87 5.61 25.74
CA SER A 81 2.76 5.26 24.85
C SER A 81 3.09 5.48 23.37
N ALA A 82 3.94 6.46 23.03
CA ALA A 82 4.29 6.78 21.65
C ALA A 82 5.21 5.73 21.02
N LEU A 83 6.09 5.08 21.79
CA LEU A 83 6.97 4.00 21.33
C LEU A 83 6.21 2.85 20.65
N PRO A 84 5.29 2.15 21.34
CA PRO A 84 4.54 1.06 20.73
C PRO A 84 3.63 1.52 19.59
N ALA A 85 3.04 2.71 19.69
CA ALA A 85 2.22 3.28 18.60
C ALA A 85 3.05 3.47 17.33
N THR A 86 4.23 4.08 17.46
CA THR A 86 5.15 4.35 16.35
C THR A 86 5.71 3.05 15.78
N ARG A 87 5.92 2.04 16.63
CA ARG A 87 6.36 0.71 16.19
C ARG A 87 5.32 0.01 15.33
N VAL A 88 4.06 -0.01 15.78
CA VAL A 88 2.97 -0.59 14.99
C VAL A 88 2.81 0.14 13.66
N LEU A 89 2.89 1.47 13.67
CA LEU A 89 2.84 2.29 12.45
C LEU A 89 3.99 1.94 11.48
N LEU A 90 5.20 1.76 12.01
CA LEU A 90 6.38 1.35 11.24
C LEU A 90 6.13 0.03 10.50
N ASP A 91 5.63 -0.98 11.21
CA ASP A 91 5.44 -2.32 10.68
C ASP A 91 4.29 -2.34 9.64
N VAL A 92 3.23 -1.56 9.85
CA VAL A 92 2.13 -1.38 8.88
C VAL A 92 2.62 -0.72 7.60
N LEU A 93 3.36 0.40 7.71
CA LEU A 93 3.86 1.13 6.54
C LEU A 93 4.83 0.27 5.71
N GLY A 94 5.74 -0.47 6.37
CA GLY A 94 6.63 -1.41 5.71
C GLY A 94 5.88 -2.51 4.97
N THR A 95 4.90 -3.13 5.64
CA THR A 95 4.09 -4.21 5.07
C THR A 95 3.28 -3.76 3.84
N LEU A 96 2.65 -2.59 3.91
CA LEU A 96 1.91 -2.02 2.78
C LEU A 96 2.84 -1.69 1.61
N THR A 97 4.04 -1.16 1.89
CA THR A 97 5.06 -0.86 0.87
C THR A 97 5.48 -2.12 0.13
N VAL A 98 5.80 -3.20 0.85
CA VAL A 98 6.15 -4.51 0.27
C VAL A 98 5.01 -5.03 -0.60
N GLY A 99 3.78 -5.02 -0.08
CA GLY A 99 2.59 -5.46 -0.83
C GLY A 99 2.41 -4.72 -2.14
N TYR A 100 2.52 -3.39 -2.13
CA TYR A 100 2.30 -2.58 -3.34
C TYR A 100 3.39 -2.79 -4.39
N CYS A 101 4.66 -2.94 -3.98
CA CYS A 101 5.74 -3.31 -4.88
C CYS A 101 5.52 -4.70 -5.50
N LEU A 102 5.10 -5.69 -4.71
CA LEU A 102 4.77 -7.03 -5.20
C LEU A 102 3.61 -7.03 -6.19
N ALA A 103 2.52 -6.31 -5.90
CA ALA A 103 1.40 -6.23 -6.83
C ALA A 103 1.79 -5.55 -8.15
N ALA A 104 2.59 -4.48 -8.09
CA ALA A 104 3.07 -3.80 -9.28
C ALA A 104 4.00 -4.69 -10.12
N ALA A 105 4.80 -5.54 -9.49
CA ALA A 105 5.73 -6.45 -10.15
C ALA A 105 5.03 -7.67 -10.77
N PHE A 106 4.15 -8.34 -10.02
CA PHE A 106 3.68 -9.70 -10.34
C PHE A 106 2.17 -9.82 -10.62
N LEU A 107 1.31 -9.02 -9.97
CA LEU A 107 -0.15 -9.20 -10.10
C LEU A 107 -0.75 -8.43 -11.27
N LEU A 108 -0.07 -7.38 -11.75
CA LEU A 108 -0.67 -6.44 -12.70
C LEU A 108 -0.22 -6.69 -14.15
N PRO A 109 -1.17 -6.61 -15.10
CA PRO A 109 -0.84 -6.66 -16.52
C PRO A 109 0.01 -5.44 -16.89
N GLY A 110 0.95 -5.66 -17.78
CA GLY A 110 1.92 -4.70 -18.27
C GLY A 110 2.21 -5.04 -19.73
N VAL A 111 2.66 -4.03 -20.48
CA VAL A 111 3.01 -4.18 -21.88
C VAL A 111 4.51 -4.48 -21.93
N ASP A 112 4.85 -5.65 -22.47
CA ASP A 112 6.22 -6.16 -22.52
C ASP A 112 6.90 -6.19 -21.13
N ARG A 113 8.04 -5.48 -21.02
CA ARG A 113 8.87 -5.35 -19.82
C ARG A 113 8.47 -4.17 -18.92
N THR A 114 7.46 -3.39 -19.29
CA THR A 114 7.04 -2.20 -18.55
C THR A 114 5.86 -2.46 -17.62
N VAL A 115 5.75 -1.67 -16.55
CA VAL A 115 4.56 -1.71 -15.69
C VAL A 115 3.39 -1.02 -16.37
N GLY A 116 2.22 -1.66 -16.40
CA GLY A 116 0.99 -1.01 -16.88
C GLY A 116 0.58 0.18 -16.02
N ALA A 117 -0.34 1.01 -16.50
CA ALA A 117 -0.76 2.25 -15.83
C ALA A 117 -1.21 2.04 -14.37
N ALA A 118 -1.87 0.92 -14.07
CA ALA A 118 -2.27 0.58 -12.70
C ALA A 118 -1.07 0.21 -11.81
N GLY A 119 -0.06 -0.50 -12.34
CA GLY A 119 1.16 -0.85 -11.61
C GLY A 119 2.02 0.37 -11.33
N TYR A 120 2.09 1.29 -12.29
CA TYR A 120 2.71 2.59 -12.12
C TYR A 120 2.07 3.40 -10.96
N ARG A 121 0.73 3.45 -10.89
CA ARG A 121 0.02 4.13 -9.79
C ARG A 121 0.33 3.48 -8.43
N LEU A 122 0.40 2.15 -8.37
CA LEU A 122 0.76 1.44 -7.14
C LEU A 122 2.19 1.77 -6.70
N LEU A 123 3.15 1.81 -7.62
CA LEU A 123 4.53 2.22 -7.31
C LEU A 123 4.62 3.65 -6.79
N ARG A 124 3.84 4.60 -7.35
CA ARG A 124 3.81 5.98 -6.82
C ARG A 124 3.25 6.03 -5.39
N ARG A 125 2.24 5.22 -5.08
CA ARG A 125 1.72 5.09 -3.70
C ARG A 125 2.72 4.40 -2.77
N ALA A 126 3.38 3.35 -3.24
CA ALA A 126 4.43 2.64 -2.50
C ALA A 126 5.58 3.59 -2.15
N GLY A 127 5.94 4.51 -3.05
CA GLY A 127 6.91 5.57 -2.76
C GLY A 127 6.48 6.42 -1.55
N TRP A 128 5.27 6.97 -1.54
CA TRP A 128 4.79 7.76 -0.40
C TRP A 128 4.74 6.96 0.91
N LEU A 129 4.35 5.68 0.84
CA LEU A 129 4.39 4.79 2.00
C LEU A 129 5.83 4.55 2.48
N ALA A 130 6.80 4.40 1.58
CA ALA A 130 8.21 4.25 1.92
C ALA A 130 8.79 5.53 2.56
N LEU A 131 8.38 6.71 2.08
CA LEU A 131 8.76 7.98 2.71
C LEU A 131 8.17 8.11 4.12
N ALA A 132 6.89 7.80 4.29
CA ALA A 132 6.26 7.75 5.61
C ALA A 132 6.98 6.73 6.51
N TRP A 133 7.35 5.57 5.97
CA TRP A 133 8.09 4.53 6.68
C TRP A 133 9.46 5.03 7.16
N ALA A 134 10.19 5.77 6.32
CA ALA A 134 11.46 6.39 6.71
C ALA A 134 11.29 7.41 7.84
N VAL A 135 10.28 8.28 7.74
CA VAL A 135 9.97 9.27 8.79
C VAL A 135 9.61 8.56 10.09
N THR A 136 8.74 7.54 10.05
CA THR A 136 8.36 6.77 11.23
C THR A 136 9.54 6.01 11.85
N ALA A 137 10.45 5.46 11.03
CA ALA A 137 11.67 4.81 11.52
C ALA A 137 12.59 5.80 12.25
N PHE A 138 12.73 7.00 11.71
CA PHE A 138 13.50 8.06 12.35
C PHE A 138 12.84 8.52 13.66
N THR A 139 11.53 8.79 13.66
CA THR A 139 10.79 9.15 14.88
C THR A 139 10.89 8.07 15.95
N LEU A 140 10.76 6.80 15.58
CA LEU A 140 10.92 5.67 16.51
C LEU A 140 12.33 5.63 17.11
N SER A 141 13.36 5.94 16.31
CA SER A 141 14.74 6.03 16.80
C SER A 141 14.88 7.12 17.87
N VAL A 142 14.29 8.30 17.65
CA VAL A 142 14.32 9.41 18.62
C VAL A 142 13.61 9.04 19.92
N PHE A 143 12.42 8.42 19.85
CA PHE A 143 11.71 7.95 21.04
C PHE A 143 12.47 6.85 21.77
N THR A 144 13.16 5.98 21.03
CA THR A 144 13.99 4.92 21.59
C THR A 144 15.15 5.52 22.38
N VAL A 145 15.84 6.54 21.83
CA VAL A 145 16.90 7.28 22.54
C VAL A 145 16.37 7.95 23.80
N ALA A 146 15.24 8.66 23.70
CA ALA A 146 14.58 9.30 24.86
C ALA A 146 14.36 8.29 26.00
N ASN A 147 13.83 7.12 25.66
CA ASN A 147 13.57 6.04 26.60
C ASN A 147 14.85 5.43 27.19
N PHE A 148 15.90 5.22 26.38
CA PHE A 148 17.18 4.72 26.89
C PHE A 148 17.86 5.66 27.89
N LEU A 149 17.75 6.97 27.67
CA LEU A 149 18.35 7.98 28.54
C LEU A 149 17.45 8.37 29.73
N GLY A 150 16.20 7.90 29.76
CA GLY A 150 15.23 8.31 30.77
C GLY A 150 14.91 9.81 30.74
N ARG A 151 14.93 10.41 29.54
CA ARG A 151 14.77 11.86 29.34
C ARG A 151 13.62 12.15 28.38
N PRO A 152 12.88 13.26 28.58
CA PRO A 152 11.87 13.68 27.62
C PRO A 152 12.53 14.08 26.29
N VAL A 153 11.79 13.95 25.19
CA VAL A 153 12.27 14.24 23.83
C VAL A 153 12.81 15.66 23.66
N GLY A 154 12.27 16.64 24.39
CA GLY A 154 12.73 18.03 24.33
C GLY A 154 14.09 18.27 24.98
N ALA A 155 14.60 17.32 25.77
CA ALA A 155 15.90 17.40 26.44
C ALA A 155 17.01 16.64 25.68
N LEU A 156 16.71 16.11 24.49
CA LEU A 156 17.68 15.40 23.66
C LEU A 156 18.44 16.40 22.78
N SER A 157 19.77 16.27 22.75
CA SER A 157 20.59 16.98 21.77
C SER A 157 20.75 16.17 20.48
N PRO A 158 20.94 16.80 19.31
CA PRO A 158 21.19 16.11 18.05
C PRO A 158 22.39 15.15 18.11
N GLU A 159 23.42 15.49 18.89
CA GLU A 159 24.62 14.68 19.08
C GLU A 159 24.32 13.37 19.81
N MET A 160 23.38 13.37 20.77
CA MET A 160 22.94 12.16 21.45
C MET A 160 22.25 11.19 20.48
N VAL A 161 21.38 11.73 19.61
CA VAL A 161 20.70 10.92 18.59
C VAL A 161 21.71 10.37 17.57
N TRP A 162 22.65 11.20 17.11
CA TRP A 162 23.70 10.77 16.20
C TRP A 162 24.62 9.70 16.81
N SER A 163 25.03 9.88 18.06
CA SER A 163 25.81 8.90 18.80
C SER A 163 25.08 7.57 18.89
N PHE A 164 23.79 7.58 19.22
CA PHE A 164 22.98 6.36 19.26
C PHE A 164 22.91 5.65 17.89
N LEU A 165 22.67 6.40 16.82
CA LEU A 165 22.57 5.86 15.46
C LEU A 165 23.88 5.24 14.96
N THR A 166 25.03 5.64 15.51
CA THR A 166 26.36 5.19 15.05
C THR A 166 26.99 4.16 15.99
N THR A 167 26.70 4.20 17.29
CA THR A 167 27.36 3.37 18.30
C THR A 167 26.50 2.20 18.77
N VAL A 168 25.17 2.37 18.83
CA VAL A 168 24.26 1.34 19.36
C VAL A 168 23.73 0.48 18.23
N ALA A 169 23.78 -0.85 18.38
CA ALA A 169 23.32 -1.79 17.35
C ALA A 169 21.86 -1.53 16.91
N LEU A 170 20.97 -1.25 17.87
CA LEU A 170 19.57 -0.91 17.59
C LEU A 170 19.43 0.42 16.83
N GLY A 171 20.23 1.43 17.19
CA GLY A 171 20.26 2.70 16.47
C GLY A 171 20.76 2.55 15.04
N ARG A 172 21.83 1.77 14.84
CA ARG A 172 22.34 1.44 13.50
C ARG A 172 21.33 0.69 12.64
N ALA A 173 20.57 -0.23 13.25
CA ALA A 173 19.51 -0.97 12.55
C ALA A 173 18.40 -0.01 12.05
N TYR A 174 17.94 0.91 12.90
CA TYR A 174 16.96 1.91 12.46
C TYR A 174 17.54 2.91 11.45
N GLY A 175 18.80 3.34 11.62
CA GLY A 175 19.48 4.20 10.66
C GLY A 175 19.58 3.56 9.27
N LEU A 176 19.94 2.28 9.21
CA LEU A 176 19.94 1.51 7.97
C LEU A 176 18.54 1.40 7.37
N GLN A 177 17.52 1.15 8.20
CA GLN A 177 16.14 1.10 7.74
C GLN A 177 15.65 2.43 7.15
N VAL A 178 15.99 3.57 7.76
CA VAL A 178 15.70 4.90 7.22
C VAL A 178 16.34 5.06 5.85
N LEU A 179 17.63 4.73 5.73
CA LEU A 179 18.36 4.83 4.46
C LEU A 179 17.71 3.98 3.36
N LEU A 180 17.44 2.71 3.64
CA LEU A 180 16.84 1.79 2.69
C LEU A 180 15.41 2.21 2.30
N ALA A 181 14.63 2.74 3.24
CA ALA A 181 13.29 3.28 2.97
C ALA A 181 13.34 4.53 2.07
N LEU A 182 14.35 5.39 2.20
CA LEU A 182 14.58 6.51 1.29
C LEU A 182 15.01 6.05 -0.11
N VAL A 183 15.87 5.03 -0.20
CA VAL A 183 16.22 4.40 -1.49
C VAL A 183 14.98 3.80 -2.15
N LEU A 184 14.08 3.17 -1.38
CA LEU A 184 12.79 2.68 -1.88
C LEU A 184 11.90 3.81 -2.39
N PHE A 185 11.81 4.93 -1.67
CA PHE A 185 11.05 6.10 -2.12
C PHE A 185 11.57 6.61 -3.47
N ALA A 186 12.89 6.81 -3.58
CA ALA A 186 13.52 7.25 -4.82
C ALA A 186 13.32 6.23 -5.95
N GLY A 187 13.61 4.95 -5.70
CA GLY A 187 13.47 3.88 -6.66
C GLY A 187 12.03 3.74 -7.16
N CYS A 188 11.04 3.82 -6.25
CA CYS A 188 9.64 3.85 -6.62
C CYS A 188 9.35 5.02 -7.56
N ARG A 189 9.90 6.22 -7.33
CA ARG A 189 9.64 7.41 -8.17
C ARG A 189 10.17 7.30 -9.60
N PHE A 190 11.24 6.53 -9.81
CA PHE A 190 11.86 6.29 -11.11
C PHE A 190 11.46 4.97 -11.76
N ALA A 191 10.79 4.06 -11.04
CA ALA A 191 10.41 2.77 -11.56
C ALA A 191 9.38 2.85 -12.70
N LEU A 192 9.74 2.26 -13.84
CA LEU A 192 8.94 2.10 -15.06
C LEU A 192 8.95 0.66 -15.60
N SER A 193 9.94 -0.16 -15.20
CA SER A 193 10.05 -1.56 -15.62
C SER A 193 9.52 -2.52 -14.55
N ARG A 194 9.02 -3.68 -15.01
CA ARG A 194 8.60 -4.78 -14.13
C ARG A 194 9.77 -5.35 -13.33
N THR A 195 10.95 -5.45 -13.96
CA THR A 195 12.16 -5.91 -13.28
C THR A 195 12.53 -4.98 -12.13
N LEU A 196 12.49 -3.66 -12.33
CA LEU A 196 12.77 -2.71 -11.26
C LEU A 196 11.72 -2.78 -10.14
N ALA A 197 10.44 -2.98 -10.48
CA ALA A 197 9.41 -3.22 -9.47
C ALA A 197 9.70 -4.48 -8.62
N ALA A 198 10.16 -5.57 -9.25
CA ALA A 198 10.54 -6.79 -8.54
C ALA A 198 11.77 -6.58 -7.63
N VAL A 199 12.79 -5.86 -8.12
CA VAL A 199 13.96 -5.48 -7.32
C VAL A 199 13.55 -4.62 -6.12
N LEU A 200 12.63 -3.67 -6.31
CA LEU A 200 12.11 -2.85 -5.21
C LEU A 200 11.29 -3.66 -4.21
N ALA A 201 10.56 -4.69 -4.64
CA ALA A 201 9.87 -5.59 -3.73
C ALA A 201 10.85 -6.37 -2.83
N ILE A 202 11.94 -6.89 -3.42
CA ILE A 202 13.01 -7.55 -2.66
C ILE A 202 13.69 -6.56 -1.70
N LEU A 203 14.00 -5.36 -2.17
CA LEU A 203 14.58 -4.32 -1.33
C LEU A 203 13.66 -3.94 -0.16
N ALA A 204 12.34 -3.88 -0.40
CA ALA A 204 11.35 -3.62 0.65
C ALA A 204 11.30 -4.72 1.71
N LEU A 205 11.44 -5.99 1.31
CA LEU A 205 11.59 -7.10 2.26
C LEU A 205 12.88 -6.96 3.08
N ILE A 206 14.01 -6.69 2.43
CA ILE A 206 15.29 -6.48 3.11
C ILE A 206 15.20 -5.32 4.11
N THR A 207 14.49 -4.25 3.76
CA THR A 207 14.32 -3.07 4.62
C THR A 207 13.54 -3.38 5.91
N ALA A 208 12.68 -4.40 5.91
CA ALA A 208 11.91 -4.79 7.10
C ALA A 208 12.73 -5.61 8.10
N LEU A 209 13.87 -6.17 7.70
CA LEU A 209 14.64 -7.11 8.52
C LEU A 209 15.51 -6.51 9.64
N PRO A 210 16.20 -5.36 9.48
CA PRO A 210 17.22 -4.92 10.44
C PRO A 210 16.73 -4.85 11.90
N PRO A 211 15.53 -4.31 12.21
CA PRO A 211 15.05 -4.28 13.59
C PRO A 211 14.61 -5.65 14.14
N ALA A 212 14.35 -6.63 13.28
CA ALA A 212 13.96 -7.97 13.74
C ALA A 212 15.15 -8.73 14.34
N PHE A 213 16.38 -8.39 13.93
CA PHE A 213 17.60 -9.05 14.40
C PHE A 213 18.15 -8.50 15.72
N THR A 214 17.62 -7.38 16.21
CA THR A 214 18.08 -6.76 17.45
C THR A 214 17.36 -7.27 18.70
N GLY A 215 16.48 -8.28 18.57
CA GLY A 215 15.74 -8.88 19.69
C GLY A 215 16.52 -9.93 20.48
N HIS A 216 16.12 -10.20 21.73
CA HIS A 216 16.77 -11.14 22.65
C HIS A 216 16.88 -12.57 22.09
N ALA A 217 15.95 -12.95 21.19
CA ALA A 217 15.98 -14.23 20.51
C ALA A 217 17.23 -14.44 19.65
N ALA A 218 17.85 -13.36 19.13
CA ALA A 218 19.08 -13.46 18.36
C ALA A 218 20.29 -13.92 19.21
N GLY A 219 20.26 -13.73 20.53
CA GLY A 219 21.35 -14.10 21.46
C GLY A 219 21.25 -15.49 22.09
N ALA A 220 20.26 -16.32 21.72
CA ALA A 220 20.08 -17.65 22.31
C ALA A 220 21.16 -18.66 21.85
N GLY A 221 21.36 -19.75 22.59
CA GLY A 221 22.43 -20.75 22.36
C GLY A 221 22.51 -21.36 20.96
N ASN A 222 21.44 -21.28 20.16
CA ASN A 222 21.41 -21.61 18.74
C ASN A 222 21.24 -20.35 17.86
N HIS A 223 22.12 -19.37 18.02
CA HIS A 223 22.12 -18.06 17.35
C HIS A 223 21.76 -18.14 15.85
N GLN A 224 22.36 -19.06 15.10
CA GLN A 224 22.12 -19.21 13.65
C GLN A 224 20.69 -19.66 13.32
N ILE A 225 20.15 -20.61 14.08
CA ILE A 225 18.78 -21.11 13.89
C ILE A 225 17.78 -20.02 14.29
N ALA A 226 18.03 -19.31 15.39
CA ALA A 226 17.16 -18.26 15.89
C ALA A 226 17.06 -17.07 14.91
N VAL A 227 18.21 -16.58 14.42
CA VAL A 227 18.25 -15.48 13.45
C VAL A 227 17.61 -15.88 12.12
N THR A 228 17.91 -17.07 11.59
CA THR A 228 17.34 -17.53 10.31
C THR A 228 15.83 -17.77 10.41
N SER A 229 15.36 -18.41 11.49
CA SER A 229 13.94 -18.63 11.74
C SER A 229 13.19 -17.31 11.88
N MET A 230 13.73 -16.34 12.62
CA MET A 230 13.14 -15.01 12.76
C MET A 230 13.07 -14.27 11.43
N ALA A 231 14.13 -14.34 10.61
CA ALA A 231 14.14 -13.74 9.28
C ALA A 231 13.02 -14.32 8.39
N LEU A 232 12.91 -15.65 8.35
CA LEU A 232 11.89 -16.35 7.55
C LEU A 232 10.48 -16.05 8.06
N HIS A 233 10.30 -15.99 9.38
CA HIS A 233 9.01 -15.66 9.98
C HIS A 233 8.55 -14.25 9.61
N VAL A 234 9.42 -13.25 9.79
CA VAL A 234 9.12 -11.85 9.44
C VAL A 234 8.89 -11.71 7.94
N ALA A 235 9.75 -12.30 7.11
CA ALA A 235 9.56 -12.28 5.66
C ALA A 235 8.22 -12.91 5.26
N GLY A 236 7.88 -14.08 5.81
CA GLY A 236 6.61 -14.76 5.58
C GLY A 236 5.40 -13.92 6.00
N ALA A 237 5.44 -13.33 7.21
CA ALA A 237 4.36 -12.49 7.72
C ALA A 237 4.14 -11.23 6.86
N VAL A 238 5.23 -10.57 6.48
CA VAL A 238 5.20 -9.36 5.63
C VAL A 238 4.71 -9.68 4.22
N LEU A 239 5.18 -10.78 3.63
CA LEU A 239 4.69 -11.27 2.33
C LEU A 239 3.21 -11.61 2.36
N TRP A 240 2.75 -12.27 3.42
CA TRP A 240 1.37 -12.69 3.56
C TRP A 240 0.43 -11.49 3.77
N LEU A 241 0.69 -10.65 4.78
CA LEU A 241 -0.11 -9.46 5.06
C LEU A 241 -0.04 -8.44 3.92
N GLY A 242 1.17 -8.20 3.39
CA GLY A 242 1.40 -7.30 2.27
C GLY A 242 0.72 -7.78 0.99
N GLY A 243 0.82 -9.08 0.68
CA GLY A 243 0.14 -9.71 -0.46
C GLY A 243 -1.38 -9.58 -0.39
N LEU A 244 -1.98 -9.80 0.79
CA LEU A 244 -3.42 -9.61 1.00
C LEU A 244 -3.84 -8.15 0.79
N ALA A 245 -3.10 -7.21 1.36
CA ALA A 245 -3.35 -5.78 1.14
C ALA A 245 -3.21 -5.40 -0.34
N ALA A 246 -2.26 -6.01 -1.04
CA ALA A 246 -1.99 -5.79 -2.45
C ALA A 246 -3.12 -6.31 -3.35
N VAL A 247 -3.52 -7.58 -3.21
CA VAL A 247 -4.66 -8.18 -3.96
C VAL A 247 -5.91 -7.31 -3.81
N TRP A 248 -6.16 -6.84 -2.61
CA TRP A 248 -7.29 -5.95 -2.37
C TRP A 248 -7.13 -4.59 -3.04
N ALA A 249 -5.95 -3.96 -2.96
CA ALA A 249 -5.71 -2.68 -3.62
C ALA A 249 -5.90 -2.78 -5.14
N VAL A 250 -5.50 -3.90 -5.73
CA VAL A 250 -5.67 -4.22 -7.15
C VAL A 250 -7.15 -4.40 -7.51
N ARG A 251 -7.89 -5.19 -6.73
CA ARG A 251 -9.34 -5.39 -6.93
C ARG A 251 -10.11 -4.07 -6.92
N ASN A 252 -9.66 -3.11 -6.12
CA ASN A 252 -10.32 -1.82 -5.97
C ASN A 252 -9.73 -0.70 -6.86
N ALA A 253 -8.71 -1.00 -7.67
CA ALA A 253 -8.10 0.00 -8.55
C ALA A 253 -9.07 0.40 -9.68
N PRO A 254 -9.36 1.71 -9.88
CA PRO A 254 -10.13 2.18 -11.03
C PRO A 254 -9.41 1.78 -12.32
N GLY A 255 -10.13 1.11 -13.22
CA GLY A 255 -9.65 0.76 -14.57
C GLY A 255 -9.31 -0.72 -14.83
N VAL A 256 -9.28 -1.59 -13.83
CA VAL A 256 -9.08 -3.05 -14.07
C VAL A 256 -10.37 -3.75 -14.48
N ALA A 257 -11.53 -3.26 -14.00
CA ALA A 257 -12.85 -3.83 -14.28
C ALA A 257 -13.68 -3.00 -15.29
N GLY A 258 -13.03 -2.10 -16.04
CA GLY A 258 -13.74 -1.14 -16.89
C GLY A 258 -12.88 -0.57 -18.01
N GLY A 259 -12.07 -1.41 -18.66
CA GLY A 259 -11.69 -1.09 -20.03
C GLY A 259 -12.97 -1.06 -20.88
N PRO A 260 -13.23 -0.01 -21.68
CA PRO A 260 -14.36 -0.06 -22.62
C PRO A 260 -14.20 -1.32 -23.50
N PRO A 261 -15.29 -1.98 -23.93
CA PRO A 261 -15.18 -3.05 -24.90
C PRO A 261 -14.58 -2.47 -26.18
N VAL A 262 -13.28 -2.72 -26.38
CA VAL A 262 -12.53 -2.37 -27.61
C VAL A 262 -13.15 -3.06 -28.84
N LEU A 263 -14.12 -3.96 -28.63
CA LEU A 263 -14.90 -4.63 -29.65
C LEU A 263 -15.86 -3.71 -30.43
N VAL A 264 -16.23 -2.52 -29.92
CA VAL A 264 -17.16 -1.62 -30.65
C VAL A 264 -16.41 -0.63 -31.55
N THR A 265 -15.17 -0.26 -31.24
CA THR A 265 -14.41 0.70 -32.06
C THR A 265 -13.77 0.06 -33.30
N ALA A 266 -13.62 -1.27 -33.33
CA ALA A 266 -13.12 -1.99 -34.51
C ALA A 266 -14.22 -2.19 -35.58
N ALA A 267 -15.49 -2.31 -35.19
CA ALA A 267 -16.58 -2.58 -36.12
C ALA A 267 -16.95 -1.37 -37.02
N GLY A 268 -16.56 -0.15 -36.65
CA GLY A 268 -16.76 1.05 -37.47
C GLY A 268 -15.61 1.40 -38.40
N ARG A 269 -14.53 0.59 -38.44
CA ARG A 269 -13.41 0.78 -39.39
C ARG A 269 -13.51 -0.10 -40.63
N TYR A 270 -14.48 -1.01 -40.68
CA TYR A 270 -14.67 -1.97 -41.77
C TYR A 270 -16.13 -2.06 -42.25
N SER A 271 -16.98 -1.11 -41.84
CA SER A 271 -18.30 -0.84 -42.44
C SER A 271 -18.29 0.54 -43.09
#